data_AF-A0A091BZ51-F1
#
_entry.id   AF-A0A091BZ51-F1
#
_cell.length_a   1.000
_cell.length_b   1.000
_cell.length_c   1.000
_cell.angle_alpha   90.00
_cell.angle_beta   90.00
_cell.angle_gamma   90.00
#
_symmetry.space_group_name_H-M   'P 1'
#
loop_
_entity.id
_entity.type
_entity.pdbx_description
1 polymer ?
#
loop_
_entity_poly.entity_id
_entity_poly.type
_entity_poly.pdbx_seq_one_letter_code
_entity_poly.pdbx_strand_id
1 'polypeptide(L)' 'MESGNKTLDTLEKYVLGPMSKVAQWRIVRSVIAAGVASIPFIIVGSMFLVFNVLPETFTFLEGFFNNTFF' A
#
# COMPACT_ATOMS: atom_id res chain seq x y z
N MET A 1 -22.68 -14.18 25.10
CA MET A 1 -21.72 -13.15 24.65
C MET A 1 -20.41 -13.52 25.31
N GLU A 2 -19.54 -14.11 24.51
CA GLU A 2 -18.33 -14.81 24.90
C GLU A 2 -17.41 -13.88 25.71
N SER A 3 -16.81 -14.39 26.78
CA SER A 3 -15.90 -13.68 27.67
C SER A 3 -14.55 -13.40 27.00
N GLY A 4 -14.57 -12.72 25.86
CA GLY A 4 -13.41 -12.28 25.10
C GLY A 4 -12.89 -10.95 25.63
N ASN A 5 -12.31 -10.97 26.83
CA ASN A 5 -11.38 -9.97 27.34
C ASN A 5 -11.92 -8.52 27.35
N LYS A 6 -12.55 -8.10 28.48
CA LYS A 6 -13.07 -6.73 28.73
C LYS A 6 -12.14 -5.60 28.28
N THR A 7 -10.84 -5.85 28.25
CA THR A 7 -9.79 -4.99 27.73
C THR A 7 -9.92 -4.71 26.23
N LEU A 8 -10.27 -5.70 25.41
CA LEU A 8 -10.56 -5.55 23.98
C LEU A 8 -11.83 -4.74 23.75
N ASP A 9 -12.92 -5.02 24.49
CA ASP A 9 -14.15 -4.20 24.45
C ASP A 9 -13.86 -2.73 24.83
N THR A 10 -12.96 -2.52 25.78
CA THR A 10 -12.54 -1.18 26.21
C THR A 10 -11.72 -0.50 25.11
N LEU A 11 -10.72 -1.18 24.55
CA LEU A 11 -9.95 -0.65 23.41
C LEU A 11 -10.84 -0.36 22.21
N GLU A 12 -11.80 -1.24 21.91
CA GLU A 12 -12.73 -1.05 20.81
C GLU A 12 -13.51 0.25 21.01
N LYS A 13 -14.10 0.45 22.19
CA LYS A 13 -14.90 1.65 22.49
C LYS A 13 -14.07 2.93 22.57
N TYR A 14 -12.86 2.86 23.12
CA TYR A 14 -11.98 4.02 23.30
C TYR A 14 -11.05 4.31 22.12
N VAL A 15 -10.84 3.38 21.18
CA VAL A 15 -9.98 3.59 20.00
C VAL A 15 -10.81 3.79 18.74
N LEU A 16 -11.87 3.00 18.48
CA LEU A 16 -12.69 3.20 17.27
C LEU A 16 -13.46 4.52 17.31
N GLY A 17 -13.96 4.92 18.48
CA GLY A 17 -14.64 6.20 18.66
C GLY A 17 -13.78 7.41 18.21
N PRO A 18 -12.59 7.62 18.78
CA PRO A 18 -11.73 8.74 18.37
C PRO A 18 -11.10 8.54 16.99
N MET A 19 -10.74 7.32 16.58
CA MET A 19 -10.22 7.06 15.23
C MET A 19 -11.23 7.45 14.15
N SER A 20 -12.51 7.13 14.34
CA SER A 20 -13.58 7.51 13.40
C SER A 20 -13.72 9.03 13.30
N LYS A 21 -13.61 9.75 14.41
CA LYS A 21 -13.69 11.22 14.44
C LYS A 21 -12.51 11.88 13.73
N VAL A 22 -11.31 11.35 13.90
CA VAL A 22 -10.08 11.85 13.23
C VAL A 22 -10.09 11.53 11.74
N ALA A 23 -10.52 10.32 11.36
CA ALA A 23 -10.64 9.92 9.96
C ALA A 23 -11.65 10.77 9.17
N GLN A 24 -12.66 11.34 9.86
CA GLN A 24 -13.63 12.22 9.24
C GLN A 24 -13.13 13.64 8.95
N TRP A 25 -11.99 14.06 9.51
CA TRP A 25 -11.43 15.37 9.23
C TRP A 25 -11.08 15.53 7.75
N ARG A 26 -11.38 16.72 7.19
CA ARG A 26 -11.22 17.01 5.76
C ARG A 26 -9.80 16.74 5.27
N ILE A 27 -8.79 17.10 6.07
CA ILE A 27 -7.37 16.91 5.75
C ILE A 27 -7.05 15.41 5.67
N VAL A 28 -7.42 14.64 6.69
CA VAL A 28 -7.14 13.20 6.75
C VAL A 28 -7.85 12.48 5.60
N ARG A 29 -9.12 12.80 5.33
CA ARG A 29 -9.87 12.24 4.21
C ARG A 29 -9.25 12.58 2.85
N SER A 30 -8.78 13.83 2.67
CA SER A 30 -8.12 14.22 1.42
C SER A 30 -6.79 13.49 1.21
N VAL A 31 -6.02 13.24 2.28
CA VAL A 31 -4.77 12.48 2.19
C VAL A 31 -5.06 11.00 1.87
N ILE A 32 -6.08 10.41 2.47
CA ILE A 32 -6.50 9.03 2.15
C ILE A 32 -6.91 8.93 0.68
N ALA A 33 -7.73 9.87 0.18
CA ALA A 33 -8.15 9.90 -1.22
C ALA A 33 -6.96 10.10 -2.17
N ALA A 34 -6.03 11.00 -1.83
CA ALA A 34 -4.79 11.20 -2.59
C ALA A 34 -3.91 9.94 -2.59
N GLY A 35 -3.80 9.25 -1.46
CA GLY A 35 -3.09 7.99 -1.32
C GLY A 35 -3.67 6.92 -2.24
N VAL A 36 -4.99 6.72 -2.22
CA VAL A 36 -5.69 5.76 -3.11
C VAL A 36 -5.49 6.13 -4.58
N ALA A 37 -5.52 7.41 -4.92
CA ALA A 37 -5.23 7.88 -6.28
C ALA A 37 -3.78 7.64 -6.74
N SER A 38 -2.82 7.60 -5.80
CA SER A 38 -1.40 7.37 -6.10
C SER A 38 -1.02 5.90 -6.29
N ILE A 39 -1.85 4.96 -5.81
CA ILE A 39 -1.63 3.50 -5.93
C ILE A 39 -1.30 3.07 -7.38
N PRO A 40 -2.09 3.42 -8.42
CA PRO A 40 -1.77 2.98 -9.79
C PRO A 40 -0.43 3.53 -10.30
N PHE A 41 -0.06 4.76 -9.93
CA PHE A 41 1.21 5.35 -10.34
C PHE A 41 2.40 4.61 -9.71
N ILE A 42 2.30 4.25 -8.43
CA ILE A 42 3.35 3.50 -7.73
C ILE A 42 3.45 2.08 -8.30
N ILE A 43 2.33 1.42 -8.59
CA ILE A 43 2.34 0.09 -9.21
C ILE A 43 3.06 0.15 -10.56
N VAL A 44 2.69 1.07 -11.44
CA VAL A 44 3.31 1.21 -12.77
C VAL A 44 4.80 1.55 -12.64
N GLY A 45 5.16 2.53 -11.79
CA GLY A 45 6.56 2.90 -11.55
C GLY A 45 7.39 1.76 -10.99
N SER A 46 6.83 0.98 -10.06
CA SER A 46 7.50 -0.20 -9.49
C SER A 46 7.75 -1.30 -10.53
N MET A 47 6.83 -1.50 -11.48
CA MET A 47 7.03 -2.46 -12.57
C MET A 47 8.12 -2.00 -13.55
N PHE A 48 8.20 -0.71 -13.86
CA PHE A 48 9.30 -0.17 -14.67
C PHE A 48 10.66 -0.35 -13.99
N LEU A 49 10.75 -0.14 -12.67
CA LEU A 49 11.98 -0.42 -11.90
C LEU A 49 12.33 -1.90 -11.92
N VAL A 50 11.35 -2.78 -11.72
CA VAL A 50 11.58 -4.23 -11.78
C VAL A 50 12.07 -4.65 -13.17
N PHE A 51 11.49 -4.12 -14.25
CA PHE A 51 11.97 -4.41 -15.61
C PHE A 51 13.39 -3.90 -15.90
N ASN A 52 13.83 -2.84 -15.24
CA ASN A 52 15.21 -2.36 -15.36
C ASN A 52 16.23 -3.26 -14.65
N VAL A 53 15.86 -3.86 -13.51
CA VAL A 53 16.74 -4.69 -12.66
C VAL A 53 16.61 -6.19 -12.96
N LEU A 54 15.59 -6.60 -13.72
CA LEU A 54 15.38 -7.99 -14.17
C LEU A 54 16.56 -8.60 -14.95
N PRO A 55 17.20 -7.92 -15.92
CA PRO A 55 18.34 -8.50 -16.64
C PRO A 55 19.56 -8.75 -15.73
N GLU A 56 19.78 -7.92 -14.70
CA GLU A 56 20.89 -8.10 -13.74
C GLU A 56 20.62 -9.25 -12.74
N THR A 57 19.35 -9.47 -12.39
CA THR A 57 18.95 -10.51 -11.42
C THR A 57 18.75 -11.89 -12.04
N PHE A 58 18.39 -11.95 -13.34
CA PHE A 58 18.28 -13.21 -14.09
C PHE A 58 19.15 -13.19 -15.35
N THR A 59 20.45 -13.46 -15.16
CA THR A 59 21.48 -13.51 -16.21
C THR A 59 21.20 -14.47 -17.37
N PHE A 60 20.30 -15.46 -17.21
CA PHE A 60 19.90 -16.37 -18.29
C PHE A 60 18.90 -15.74 -19.30
N LEU A 61 18.14 -14.70 -18.90
CA LEU A 61 17.22 -13.97 -19.79
C LEU A 61 17.83 -12.69 -20.38
N GLU A 62 19.10 -12.41 -20.10
CA GLU A 62 19.81 -11.20 -20.52
C GLU A 62 19.75 -11.00 -22.06
N GLY A 63 19.86 -12.08 -22.85
CA GLY A 63 19.72 -12.04 -24.30
C GLY A 63 18.30 -11.75 -24.84
N PHE A 64 17.25 -12.01 -24.05
CA PHE A 64 15.86 -11.69 -24.42
C PHE A 64 15.50 -10.23 -24.07
N PHE A 65 15.98 -9.75 -22.92
CA PHE A 65 15.78 -8.36 -22.49
C PHE A 65 16.58 -7.36 -23.34
N ASN A 66 17.82 -7.70 -23.74
CA ASN A 66 18.63 -6.86 -24.63
C ASN A 66 18.06 -6.68 -26.05
N ASN A 67 17.19 -7.58 -26.52
CA ASN A 67 16.58 -7.51 -27.86
C ASN A 67 15.20 -6.83 -27.88
N THR A 68 14.62 -6.51 -26.72
CA THR A 68 13.25 -5.98 -26.62
C THR A 68 13.20 -4.54 -26.11
N PHE A 69 14.14 -4.14 -25.26
CA PHE A 69 14.09 -2.86 -24.55
C PHE A 69 15.30 -1.93 -24.81
N PHE A 70 16.20 -2.31 -25.73
CA PHE A 70 17.23 -1.45 -26.31
C PHE A 70 17.02 -1.29 -27.82
#